data_AF-A0A4R5G805-F1
#
_entry.id   AF-A0A4R5G805-F1
#
_cell.length_a   1.000
_cell.length_b   1.000
_cell.length_c   1.000
_cell.angle_alpha   90.00
_cell.angle_beta   90.00
_cell.angle_gamma   90.00
#
_symmetry.space_group_name_H-M   'P 1'
#
loop_
_entity.id
_entity.type
_entity.pdbx_description
1 polymer ?
#
loop_
_entity_poly.entity_id
_entity_poly.type
_entity_poly.pdbx_seq_one_letter_code
_entity_poly.pdbx_strand_id
1 'polypeptide(L)'
;MNGRASTAELLRAAEEHLALRRSLLPVSSDKRPHGQALISTGHKTSGTDGREKGAWQALQQTPATREEVLTWLRPGWRGLGLVTGSVSGIVVIDVDQSEGVARFTEWGLLGRAHVRTRSGGLHWYLRHPGWPVRTVQSQTNKRLEWIRGIDVRGDGGYVVIPPTRFGRVGYEPLRDHRDLDDPSLLPFEVQVLLGLHAAPSAPGPRAAVSPAPASGPWVARDGRTLDQELLYRALELAHTGGRRNESGFWLACQLRDNGFREGDAEEVLRRYVSQVPATNSKGEREDYTFEEARHSLGQAYRREAREAWRPPREKPTPQTPLERLQHAWPHLTPEQRAEAARCVAGARGQLRDQGLQVLARLGMPDVQQIAAQVDLDRQQGQAVPGLNAMLKLLDQLTLAGA
;
A
#
# COMPACT_ATOMS: atom_id res chain seq x y z
N MET A 1 -40.76 -0.95 22.07
CA MET A 1 -39.87 -1.89 22.77
C MET A 1 -38.44 -1.61 22.36
N ASN A 2 -37.58 -1.24 23.31
CA ASN A 2 -36.23 -0.71 23.08
C ASN A 2 -35.29 -1.79 22.52
N GLY A 3 -34.79 -1.63 21.29
CA GLY A 3 -33.95 -2.60 20.56
C GLY A 3 -32.52 -2.81 21.09
N ARG A 4 -32.28 -2.64 22.39
CA ARG A 4 -30.98 -2.93 23.02
C ARG A 4 -30.90 -4.42 23.35
N ALA A 5 -29.70 -4.99 23.26
CA ALA A 5 -29.44 -6.26 23.94
C ALA A 5 -29.61 -6.05 25.44
N SER A 6 -30.17 -7.03 26.13
CA SER A 6 -30.28 -6.96 27.58
C SER A 6 -28.90 -7.00 28.21
N THR A 7 -28.75 -6.33 29.36
CA THR A 7 -27.52 -6.40 30.17
C THR A 7 -27.15 -7.85 30.49
N ALA A 8 -28.13 -8.73 30.70
CA ALA A 8 -27.91 -10.15 30.97
C ALA A 8 -27.29 -10.89 29.77
N GLU A 9 -27.75 -10.63 28.55
CA GLU A 9 -27.19 -11.24 27.34
C GLU A 9 -25.75 -10.78 27.06
N LEU A 10 -25.48 -9.48 27.24
CA LEU A 10 -24.13 -8.94 27.11
C LEU A 10 -23.18 -9.50 28.18
N LEU A 11 -23.66 -9.64 29.42
CA LEU A 11 -22.88 -10.22 30.50
C LEU A 11 -22.54 -11.69 30.22
N ARG A 12 -23.51 -12.50 29.79
CA ARG A 12 -23.27 -13.90 29.43
C ARG A 12 -22.21 -14.02 28.33
N ALA A 13 -22.34 -13.25 27.26
CA ALA A 13 -21.35 -13.23 26.19
C ALA A 13 -19.96 -12.80 26.71
N ALA A 14 -19.91 -11.80 27.58
CA ALA A 14 -18.66 -11.38 28.17
C ALA A 14 -18.02 -12.49 29.02
N GLU A 15 -18.79 -13.17 29.86
CA GLU A 15 -18.31 -14.27 30.69
C GLU A 15 -17.76 -15.43 29.85
N GLU A 16 -18.40 -15.76 28.72
CA GLU A 16 -17.91 -16.75 27.75
C GLU A 16 -16.54 -16.35 27.17
N HIS A 17 -16.37 -15.07 26.82
CA HIS A 17 -15.09 -14.55 26.32
C HIS A 17 -14.01 -14.50 27.42
N LEU A 18 -14.34 -14.05 28.63
CA LEU A 18 -13.42 -14.01 29.77
C LEU A 18 -12.97 -15.41 30.20
N ALA A 19 -13.84 -16.41 30.15
CA ALA A 19 -13.50 -17.81 30.42
C ALA A 19 -12.44 -18.35 29.43
N LEU A 20 -12.42 -17.82 28.21
CA LEU A 20 -11.43 -18.12 27.17
C LEU A 20 -10.19 -17.20 27.26
N ARG A 21 -10.05 -16.42 28.35
CA ARG A 21 -8.99 -15.42 28.56
C ARG A 21 -8.93 -14.34 27.47
N ARG A 22 -10.06 -14.03 26.83
CA ARG A 22 -10.13 -13.01 25.79
C ARG A 22 -10.36 -11.64 26.42
N SER A 23 -9.65 -10.63 25.93
CA SER A 23 -9.77 -9.26 26.43
C SER A 23 -10.94 -8.52 25.79
N LEU A 24 -11.67 -7.76 26.60
CA LEU A 24 -12.87 -7.02 26.20
C LEU A 24 -12.70 -5.53 26.48
N LEU A 25 -13.47 -4.70 25.78
CA LEU A 25 -13.55 -3.25 26.04
C LEU A 25 -14.98 -2.72 25.83
N PRO A 26 -15.38 -1.63 26.51
CA PRO A 26 -16.67 -1.00 26.31
C PRO A 26 -16.69 -0.22 25.01
N VAL A 27 -17.75 -0.33 24.21
CA VAL A 27 -17.90 0.42 22.94
C VAL A 27 -19.12 1.34 22.92
N SER A 28 -18.99 2.42 22.17
CA SER A 28 -20.02 3.39 21.83
C SER A 28 -20.71 3.04 20.51
N SER A 29 -21.81 3.71 20.18
CA SER A 29 -22.58 3.47 18.95
C SER A 29 -21.84 3.84 17.65
N ASP A 30 -20.80 4.67 17.76
CA ASP A 30 -19.86 4.98 16.69
C ASP A 30 -18.76 3.91 16.52
N LYS A 31 -18.85 2.79 17.25
CA LYS A 31 -17.90 1.68 17.27
C LYS A 31 -16.54 2.01 17.89
N ARG A 32 -16.42 3.14 18.60
CA ARG A 32 -15.18 3.52 19.29
C ARG A 32 -15.21 3.09 20.76
N PRO A 33 -14.05 2.92 21.42
CA PRO A 33 -13.99 2.64 22.84
C PRO A 33 -14.70 3.75 23.63
N HIS A 34 -15.54 3.36 24.58
CA HIS A 34 -16.37 4.30 25.32
C HIS A 34 -15.55 4.98 26.43
N GLY A 35 -15.12 6.22 26.18
CA GLY A 35 -14.19 6.97 27.04
C GLY A 35 -14.59 7.02 28.52
N GLN A 36 -15.83 7.41 28.84
CA GLN A 36 -16.25 7.54 30.24
C GLN A 36 -16.30 6.19 31.00
N ALA A 37 -16.47 5.06 30.30
CA ALA A 37 -16.57 3.73 30.91
C ALA A 37 -15.17 3.19 31.21
N LEU A 38 -14.24 3.46 30.30
CA LEU A 38 -12.83 3.24 30.52
C LEU A 38 -12.36 4.06 31.73
N ILE A 39 -12.71 5.33 31.81
CA ILE A 39 -12.37 6.18 32.97
C ILE A 39 -12.95 5.60 34.28
N SER A 40 -14.20 5.14 34.29
CA SER A 40 -14.83 4.60 35.50
C SER A 40 -14.23 3.28 35.99
N THR A 41 -13.34 2.68 35.21
CA THR A 41 -12.61 1.44 35.53
C THR A 41 -11.10 1.65 35.58
N GLY A 42 -10.64 2.92 35.61
CA GLY A 42 -9.21 3.23 35.73
C GLY A 42 -8.42 3.15 34.43
N HIS A 43 -9.03 2.79 33.31
CA HIS A 43 -8.40 2.80 31.99
C HIS A 43 -8.37 4.23 31.42
N LYS A 44 -7.41 5.04 31.90
CA LYS A 44 -7.33 6.46 31.58
C LYS A 44 -5.90 6.97 31.46
N THR A 45 -5.77 8.09 30.77
CA THR A 45 -4.55 8.91 30.71
C THR A 45 -4.88 10.34 31.13
N SER A 46 -3.94 11.02 31.77
CA SER A 46 -4.06 12.44 32.10
C SER A 46 -3.54 13.31 30.95
N GLY A 47 -4.38 14.22 30.45
CA GLY A 47 -3.95 15.23 29.49
C GLY A 47 -3.09 16.33 30.13
N THR A 48 -2.43 17.13 29.30
CA THR A 48 -1.66 18.31 29.74
C THR A 48 -2.53 19.40 30.36
N ASP A 49 -3.84 19.39 30.09
CA ASP A 49 -4.87 20.25 30.69
C ASP A 49 -5.46 19.70 32.00
N GLY A 50 -4.92 18.59 32.52
CA GLY A 50 -5.39 17.92 33.73
C GLY A 50 -6.67 17.12 33.54
N ARG A 51 -7.25 17.07 32.34
CA ARG A 51 -8.47 16.29 32.08
C ARG A 51 -8.15 14.83 31.84
N GLU A 52 -9.00 13.96 32.36
CA GLU A 52 -8.90 12.52 32.13
C GLU A 52 -9.48 12.14 30.77
N LYS A 53 -8.76 11.28 30.05
CA LYS A 53 -9.20 10.70 28.78
C LYS A 53 -9.18 9.18 28.88
N GLY A 54 -10.27 8.54 28.48
CA GLY A 54 -10.34 7.07 28.44
C GLY A 54 -9.30 6.49 27.50
N ALA A 55 -8.57 5.49 27.98
CA ALA A 55 -7.42 4.89 27.31
C ALA A 55 -7.46 3.37 27.44
N TRP A 56 -7.77 2.67 26.34
CA TRP A 56 -7.99 1.22 26.32
C TRP A 56 -6.71 0.41 26.07
N GLN A 57 -5.56 1.06 25.87
CA GLN A 57 -4.30 0.42 25.47
C GLN A 57 -3.85 -0.66 26.46
N ALA A 58 -4.13 -0.52 27.75
CA ALA A 58 -3.84 -1.54 28.76
C ALA A 58 -4.56 -2.88 28.45
N LEU A 59 -5.76 -2.81 27.88
CA LEU A 59 -6.57 -3.98 27.49
C LEU A 59 -5.97 -4.75 26.31
N GLN A 60 -4.96 -4.20 25.63
CA GLN A 60 -4.20 -4.91 24.59
C GLN A 60 -3.16 -5.88 25.17
N GLN A 61 -2.91 -5.82 26.48
CA GLN A 61 -1.92 -6.66 27.16
C GLN A 61 -2.56 -7.51 28.27
N THR A 62 -3.52 -6.92 28.99
CA THR A 62 -4.18 -7.58 30.12
C THR A 62 -5.69 -7.63 29.89
N PRO A 63 -6.32 -8.81 29.91
CA PRO A 63 -7.77 -8.92 29.83
C PRO A 63 -8.48 -8.16 30.94
N ALA A 64 -9.63 -7.58 30.61
CA ALA A 64 -10.54 -6.99 31.57
C ALA A 64 -11.00 -8.02 32.61
N THR A 65 -11.25 -7.56 33.82
CA THR A 65 -11.90 -8.33 34.89
C THR A 65 -13.41 -8.37 34.69
N ARG A 66 -14.07 -9.32 35.36
CA ARG A 66 -15.53 -9.42 35.36
C ARG A 66 -16.19 -8.19 35.97
N GLU A 67 -15.58 -7.62 37.01
CA GLU A 67 -16.04 -6.44 37.74
C GLU A 67 -15.98 -5.18 36.86
N GLU A 68 -14.93 -5.04 36.05
CA GLU A 68 -14.82 -3.97 35.05
C GLU A 68 -15.92 -4.10 34.00
N VAL A 69 -16.15 -5.31 33.47
CA VAL A 69 -17.24 -5.55 32.51
C VAL A 69 -18.61 -5.24 33.12
N LEU A 70 -18.89 -5.68 34.35
CA LEU A 70 -20.14 -5.34 35.03
C LEU A 70 -20.33 -3.83 35.17
N THR A 71 -19.24 -3.11 35.45
CA THR A 71 -19.25 -1.64 35.50
C THR A 71 -19.59 -1.03 34.14
N TRP A 72 -19.03 -1.58 33.06
CA TRP A 72 -19.31 -1.18 31.69
C TRP A 72 -20.70 -1.54 31.19
N LEU A 73 -21.42 -2.48 31.83
CA LEU A 73 -22.77 -2.88 31.41
C LEU A 73 -23.89 -2.13 32.15
N ARG A 74 -23.54 -1.14 32.99
CA ARG A 74 -24.51 -0.23 33.61
C ARG A 74 -25.33 0.54 32.55
N PRO A 75 -26.53 1.04 32.86
CA PRO A 75 -27.35 1.77 31.90
C PRO A 75 -26.61 2.99 31.32
N GLY A 76 -26.51 3.08 29.98
CA GLY A 76 -25.91 4.22 29.26
C GLY A 76 -24.73 3.84 28.35
N TRP A 77 -24.03 2.76 28.70
CA TRP A 77 -22.91 2.21 27.93
C TRP A 77 -23.44 1.22 26.87
N ARG A 78 -22.87 1.26 25.66
CA ARG A 78 -23.62 0.87 24.46
C ARG A 78 -23.30 -0.52 23.89
N GLY A 79 -22.22 -1.18 24.32
CA GLY A 79 -21.88 -2.52 23.85
C GLY A 79 -20.49 -2.98 24.27
N LEU A 80 -20.10 -4.17 23.77
CA LEU A 80 -18.79 -4.77 24.02
C LEU A 80 -18.00 -4.96 22.72
N GLY A 81 -16.70 -4.71 22.81
CA GLY A 81 -15.72 -5.09 21.81
C GLY A 81 -14.79 -6.17 22.35
N LEU A 82 -14.33 -7.02 21.44
CA LEU A 82 -13.26 -8.01 21.65
C LEU A 82 -11.95 -7.41 21.15
N VAL A 83 -10.96 -7.30 22.04
CA VAL A 83 -9.60 -6.94 21.66
C VAL A 83 -8.96 -8.11 20.94
N THR A 84 -8.37 -7.87 19.78
CA THR A 84 -7.76 -8.89 18.93
C THR A 84 -6.25 -8.96 19.14
N GLY A 85 -5.63 -10.03 18.65
CA GLY A 85 -4.21 -10.31 18.80
C GLY A 85 -3.91 -11.41 19.80
N SER A 86 -2.62 -11.48 20.16
CA SER A 86 -2.05 -12.39 21.14
C SER A 86 -2.78 -12.39 22.48
N VAL A 87 -3.22 -11.22 22.98
CA VAL A 87 -3.96 -11.09 24.25
C VAL A 87 -5.25 -11.92 24.30
N SER A 88 -5.88 -12.18 23.16
CA SER A 88 -7.11 -12.98 23.04
C SER A 88 -6.94 -14.26 22.24
N GLY A 89 -5.72 -14.53 21.74
CA GLY A 89 -5.45 -15.66 20.85
C GLY A 89 -6.24 -15.65 19.55
N ILE A 90 -6.70 -14.48 19.08
CA ILE A 90 -7.57 -14.35 17.90
C ILE A 90 -7.07 -13.28 16.92
N VAL A 91 -7.16 -13.59 15.63
CA VAL A 91 -7.17 -12.59 14.55
C VAL A 91 -8.56 -12.58 13.93
N VAL A 92 -9.06 -11.41 13.52
CA VAL A 92 -10.35 -11.31 12.83
C VAL A 92 -10.16 -10.73 11.43
N ILE A 93 -10.73 -11.41 10.43
CA ILE A 93 -10.94 -10.84 9.10
C ILE A 93 -12.27 -10.10 9.13
N ASP A 94 -12.21 -8.77 8.99
CA ASP A 94 -13.33 -7.83 9.00
C ASP A 94 -13.69 -7.50 7.56
N VAL A 95 -14.79 -8.10 7.09
CA VAL A 95 -15.23 -8.10 5.70
C VAL A 95 -16.34 -7.07 5.53
N ASP A 96 -16.15 -6.12 4.61
CA ASP A 96 -17.19 -5.15 4.28
C ASP A 96 -18.35 -5.78 3.49
N GLN A 97 -19.52 -5.14 3.52
CA GLN A 97 -20.78 -5.67 2.94
C GLN A 97 -20.71 -5.84 1.41
N SER A 98 -19.88 -5.07 0.72
CA SER A 98 -19.89 -4.98 -0.74
C SER A 98 -18.82 -5.88 -1.35
N GLU A 99 -17.62 -5.33 -1.56
CA GLU A 99 -16.58 -6.03 -2.31
C GLU A 99 -15.98 -7.18 -1.49
N GLY A 100 -15.92 -7.04 -0.16
CA GLY A 100 -15.43 -8.07 0.74
C GLY A 100 -16.31 -9.31 0.73
N VAL A 101 -17.64 -9.14 0.85
CA VAL A 101 -18.61 -10.25 0.77
C VAL A 101 -18.55 -10.92 -0.62
N ALA A 102 -18.43 -10.16 -1.71
CA ALA A 102 -18.26 -10.72 -3.04
C ALA A 102 -16.99 -11.60 -3.13
N ARG A 103 -15.85 -11.10 -2.65
CA ARG A 103 -14.59 -11.88 -2.59
C ARG A 103 -14.70 -13.14 -1.74
N PHE A 104 -15.34 -13.06 -0.58
CA PHE A 104 -15.59 -14.24 0.25
C PHE A 104 -16.51 -15.25 -0.41
N THR A 105 -17.42 -14.80 -1.28
CA THR A 105 -18.27 -15.67 -2.09
C THR A 105 -17.43 -16.42 -3.11
N GLU A 106 -16.59 -15.71 -3.84
CA GLU A 106 -15.66 -16.28 -4.84
C GLU A 106 -14.71 -17.30 -4.23
N TRP A 107 -14.22 -17.04 -3.01
CA TRP A 107 -13.34 -17.96 -2.28
C TRP A 107 -14.08 -19.13 -1.60
N GLY A 108 -15.42 -19.16 -1.65
CA GLY A 108 -16.22 -20.18 -0.96
C GLY A 108 -16.16 -20.08 0.58
N LEU A 109 -15.85 -18.89 1.12
CA LEU A 109 -15.63 -18.65 2.54
C LEU A 109 -16.82 -17.98 3.26
N LEU A 110 -17.90 -17.62 2.56
CA LEU A 110 -19.08 -16.99 3.20
C LEU A 110 -19.61 -17.77 4.41
N GLY A 111 -19.70 -19.09 4.31
CA GLY A 111 -20.18 -19.96 5.39
C GLY A 111 -19.24 -20.03 6.59
N ARG A 112 -18.05 -19.43 6.52
CA ARG A 112 -17.06 -19.42 7.60
C ARG A 112 -17.25 -18.25 8.57
N ALA A 113 -18.03 -17.23 8.21
CA ALA A 113 -18.23 -16.07 9.06
C ALA A 113 -18.86 -16.42 10.42
N HIS A 114 -18.36 -15.81 11.48
CA HIS A 114 -18.85 -15.97 12.85
C HIS A 114 -19.90 -14.93 13.21
N VAL A 115 -19.80 -13.74 12.62
CA VAL A 115 -20.66 -12.61 12.97
C VAL A 115 -21.10 -11.88 11.72
N ARG A 116 -22.38 -11.54 11.63
CA ARG A 116 -22.88 -10.51 10.72
C ARG A 116 -22.84 -9.16 11.42
N THR A 117 -22.22 -8.18 10.79
CA THR A 117 -22.11 -6.83 11.35
C THR A 117 -23.39 -6.03 11.10
N ARG A 118 -23.55 -4.92 11.83
CA ARG A 118 -24.72 -4.03 11.68
C ARG A 118 -24.90 -3.43 10.28
N SER A 119 -23.83 -3.40 9.47
CA SER A 119 -23.85 -2.90 8.10
C SER A 119 -23.98 -4.03 7.08
N GLY A 120 -24.20 -5.28 7.48
CA GLY A 120 -24.29 -6.42 6.57
C GLY A 120 -22.94 -7.01 6.13
N GLY A 121 -21.82 -6.47 6.61
CA GLY A 121 -20.50 -7.12 6.49
C GLY A 121 -20.36 -8.32 7.42
N LEU A 122 -19.19 -8.95 7.45
CA LEU A 122 -18.93 -10.18 8.19
C LEU A 122 -17.68 -10.04 9.06
N HIS A 123 -17.66 -10.71 10.21
CA HIS A 123 -16.41 -11.02 10.89
C HIS A 123 -16.15 -12.53 10.81
N TRP A 124 -14.93 -12.90 10.42
CA TRP A 124 -14.44 -14.27 10.45
C TRP A 124 -13.30 -14.40 11.47
N TYR A 125 -13.50 -15.23 12.48
CA TYR A 125 -12.57 -15.40 13.60
C TYR A 125 -11.58 -16.52 13.31
N LEU A 126 -10.31 -16.17 13.36
CA LEU A 126 -9.18 -17.05 13.12
C LEU A 126 -8.37 -17.21 14.41
N ARG A 127 -7.73 -18.35 14.56
CA ARG A 127 -6.70 -18.55 15.59
C ARG A 127 -5.53 -17.60 15.34
N HIS A 128 -5.05 -16.94 16.39
CA HIS A 128 -3.83 -16.16 16.30
C HIS A 128 -2.63 -17.08 16.02
N PRO A 129 -1.76 -16.76 15.05
CA PRO A 129 -0.75 -17.69 14.57
C PRO A 129 0.45 -17.87 15.51
N GLY A 130 0.53 -17.07 16.58
CA GLY A 130 1.59 -17.16 17.60
C GLY A 130 2.73 -16.16 17.42
N TRP A 131 2.66 -15.30 16.39
CA TRP A 131 3.57 -14.20 16.15
C TRP A 131 2.81 -12.89 15.92
N PRO A 132 3.46 -11.71 16.01
CA PRO A 132 2.78 -10.44 15.85
C PRO A 132 2.08 -10.29 14.48
N VAL A 133 0.78 -10.05 14.49
CA VAL A 133 -0.08 -9.77 13.33
C VAL A 133 -0.54 -8.32 13.41
N ARG A 134 -0.25 -7.51 12.38
CA ARG A 134 -0.68 -6.11 12.39
C ARG A 134 -2.16 -5.98 12.06
N THR A 135 -2.82 -5.00 12.67
CA THR A 135 -4.10 -4.51 12.16
C THR A 135 -3.88 -3.78 10.83
N VAL A 136 -4.62 -4.16 9.80
CA VAL A 136 -4.49 -3.59 8.44
C VAL A 136 -5.86 -3.23 7.89
N GLN A 137 -5.97 -2.04 7.29
CA GLN A 137 -7.16 -1.57 6.61
C GLN A 137 -6.91 -1.53 5.12
N SER A 138 -7.68 -2.30 4.35
CA SER A 138 -7.57 -2.42 2.91
C SER A 138 -7.89 -1.09 2.18
N GLN A 139 -8.84 -0.31 2.69
CA GLN A 139 -9.28 0.93 2.04
C GLN A 139 -8.18 1.99 1.91
N THR A 140 -7.25 2.03 2.86
CA THR A 140 -6.18 3.04 2.92
C THR A 140 -4.82 2.50 2.50
N ASN A 141 -4.72 1.19 2.23
CA ASN A 141 -3.47 0.54 1.87
C ASN A 141 -3.47 0.13 0.39
N LYS A 142 -2.76 0.90 -0.45
CA LYS A 142 -2.65 0.63 -1.90
C LYS A 142 -2.15 -0.78 -2.24
N ARG A 143 -1.38 -1.42 -1.36
CA ARG A 143 -0.92 -2.82 -1.57
C ARG A 143 -2.04 -3.84 -1.47
N LEU A 144 -3.16 -3.47 -0.85
CA LEU A 144 -4.33 -4.32 -0.63
C LEU A 144 -5.48 -4.03 -1.60
N GLU A 145 -5.23 -3.25 -2.65
CA GLU A 145 -6.28 -2.83 -3.58
C GLU A 145 -7.05 -4.01 -4.20
N TRP A 146 -6.35 -5.11 -4.51
CA TRP A 146 -6.96 -6.31 -5.07
C TRP A 146 -7.76 -7.14 -4.05
N ILE A 147 -7.56 -6.93 -2.75
CA ILE A 147 -8.38 -7.47 -1.64
C ILE A 147 -9.19 -6.40 -0.91
N ARG A 148 -9.56 -5.31 -1.60
CA ARG A 148 -10.34 -4.22 -1.00
C ARG A 148 -11.56 -4.73 -0.22
N GLY A 149 -11.88 -4.10 0.89
CA GLY A 149 -12.97 -4.55 1.76
C GLY A 149 -12.66 -5.78 2.62
N ILE A 150 -11.42 -6.29 2.58
CA ILE A 150 -10.91 -7.31 3.51
C ILE A 150 -9.91 -6.65 4.47
N ASP A 151 -10.35 -6.36 5.68
CA ASP A 151 -9.51 -5.79 6.74
C ASP A 151 -9.04 -6.89 7.70
N VAL A 152 -7.87 -6.67 8.32
CA VAL A 152 -7.34 -7.53 9.39
C VAL A 152 -7.37 -6.78 10.70
N ARG A 153 -7.95 -7.39 11.73
CA ARG A 153 -7.86 -6.96 13.12
C ARG A 153 -6.94 -7.95 13.85
N GLY A 154 -5.67 -7.58 13.93
CA GLY A 154 -4.60 -8.35 14.58
C GLY A 154 -4.28 -7.79 15.97
N ASP A 155 -3.03 -7.86 16.40
CA ASP A 155 -2.55 -7.25 17.63
C ASP A 155 -2.86 -5.76 17.72
N GLY A 156 -3.29 -5.36 18.91
CA GLY A 156 -3.70 -3.99 19.22
C GLY A 156 -4.94 -3.52 18.45
N GLY A 157 -5.68 -4.43 17.82
CA GLY A 157 -6.97 -4.18 17.18
C GLY A 157 -8.14 -4.56 18.08
N TYR A 158 -9.36 -4.30 17.61
CA TYR A 158 -10.58 -4.82 18.22
C TYR A 158 -11.73 -4.92 17.21
N VAL A 159 -12.73 -5.72 17.52
CA VAL A 159 -14.02 -5.81 16.81
C VAL A 159 -15.17 -5.71 17.79
N VAL A 160 -16.33 -5.23 17.34
CA VAL A 160 -17.56 -5.28 18.16
C VAL A 160 -18.15 -6.68 18.10
N ILE A 161 -18.59 -7.22 19.23
CA ILE A 161 -19.10 -8.59 19.33
C ILE A 161 -20.62 -8.65 19.54
N PRO A 162 -21.27 -9.74 19.09
CA PRO A 162 -22.62 -10.07 19.52
C PRO A 162 -22.71 -10.21 21.06
N PRO A 163 -23.89 -9.98 21.65
CA PRO A 163 -25.13 -9.52 21.02
C PRO A 163 -25.25 -8.00 20.93
N THR A 164 -24.14 -7.23 20.90
CA THR A 164 -24.18 -5.75 20.88
C THR A 164 -25.15 -5.20 19.84
N ARG A 165 -26.06 -4.32 20.29
CA ARG A 165 -27.10 -3.67 19.46
C ARG A 165 -27.08 -2.16 19.63
N PHE A 166 -27.18 -1.46 18.51
CA PHE A 166 -27.34 0.00 18.48
C PHE A 166 -28.62 0.34 17.72
N GLY A 167 -29.69 0.68 18.45
CA GLY A 167 -31.01 0.91 17.84
C GLY A 167 -31.67 -0.40 17.43
N ARG A 168 -32.10 -0.54 16.17
CA ARG A 168 -32.72 -1.79 15.66
C ARG A 168 -31.72 -2.77 15.04
N VAL A 169 -30.49 -2.33 14.79
CA VAL A 169 -29.44 -3.11 14.13
C VAL A 169 -28.40 -3.57 15.15
N GLY A 170 -27.85 -4.77 14.94
CA GLY A 170 -26.91 -5.38 15.87
C GLY A 170 -25.88 -6.25 15.18
N TYR A 171 -25.01 -6.81 16.01
CA TYR A 171 -24.08 -7.85 15.62
C TYR A 171 -24.74 -9.20 15.89
N GLU A 172 -24.90 -10.00 14.84
CA GLU A 172 -25.62 -11.27 14.89
C GLU A 172 -24.63 -12.44 14.86
N PRO A 173 -24.69 -13.39 15.81
CA PRO A 173 -23.86 -14.58 15.73
C PRO A 173 -24.37 -15.48 14.58
N LEU A 174 -23.43 -15.92 13.74
CA LEU A 174 -23.66 -16.86 12.64
C LEU A 174 -23.05 -18.23 12.93
N ARG A 175 -21.97 -18.25 13.69
CA ARG A 175 -21.24 -19.46 14.10
C ARG A 175 -20.76 -19.30 15.53
N ASP A 176 -20.49 -20.42 16.19
CA ASP A 176 -19.90 -20.44 17.51
C ASP A 176 -18.52 -19.75 17.51
N HIS A 177 -18.33 -18.75 18.39
CA HIS A 177 -17.07 -17.99 18.50
C HIS A 177 -15.90 -18.81 19.09
N ARG A 178 -16.16 -20.05 19.53
CA ARG A 178 -15.17 -21.02 20.02
C ARG A 178 -14.56 -21.81 18.87
N ASP A 179 -15.31 -22.02 17.79
CA ASP A 179 -14.85 -22.72 16.59
C ASP A 179 -13.97 -21.78 15.76
N LEU A 180 -12.72 -21.59 16.18
CA LEU A 180 -11.75 -20.77 15.46
C LEU A 180 -11.19 -21.53 14.26
N ASP A 181 -11.22 -20.89 13.09
CA ASP A 181 -10.60 -21.43 11.89
C ASP A 181 -9.08 -21.15 11.88
N ASP A 182 -8.37 -21.90 11.04
CA ASP A 182 -6.96 -21.65 10.77
C ASP A 182 -6.80 -20.58 9.67
N PRO A 183 -5.88 -19.61 9.81
CA PRO A 183 -5.57 -18.66 8.74
C PRO A 183 -5.21 -19.31 7.40
N SER A 184 -4.76 -20.57 7.40
CA SER A 184 -4.44 -21.32 6.19
C SER A 184 -5.62 -21.53 5.23
N LEU A 185 -6.85 -21.28 5.68
CA LEU A 185 -8.07 -21.37 4.84
C LEU A 185 -8.25 -20.16 3.91
N LEU A 186 -7.54 -19.05 4.13
CA LEU A 186 -7.47 -17.96 3.16
C LEU A 186 -6.68 -18.41 1.92
N PRO A 187 -6.89 -17.79 0.73
CA PRO A 187 -5.98 -17.99 -0.39
C PRO A 187 -4.54 -17.65 0.01
N PHE A 188 -3.58 -18.44 -0.48
CA PHE A 188 -2.18 -18.37 -0.04
C PHE A 188 -1.59 -16.95 -0.20
N GLU A 189 -1.85 -16.30 -1.33
CA GLU A 189 -1.39 -14.95 -1.63
C GLU A 189 -1.94 -13.93 -0.62
N VAL A 190 -3.17 -14.13 -0.15
CA VAL A 190 -3.82 -13.30 0.86
C VAL A 190 -3.17 -13.52 2.23
N GLN A 191 -2.85 -14.77 2.58
CA GLN A 191 -2.13 -15.08 3.82
C GLN A 191 -0.77 -14.37 3.87
N VAL A 192 0.01 -14.46 2.79
CA VAL A 192 1.33 -13.81 2.69
C VAL A 192 1.18 -12.30 2.79
N LEU A 193 0.25 -11.72 2.02
CA LEU A 193 0.01 -10.28 1.99
C LEU A 193 -0.37 -9.71 3.36
N LEU A 194 -1.14 -10.47 4.13
CA LEU A 194 -1.62 -10.09 5.46
C LEU A 194 -0.66 -10.48 6.60
N GLY A 195 0.46 -11.15 6.29
CA GLY A 195 1.44 -11.60 7.29
C GLY A 195 0.94 -12.76 8.17
N LEU A 196 0.01 -13.58 7.65
CA LEU A 196 -0.61 -14.71 8.33
C LEU A 196 0.01 -16.06 7.96
N HIS A 197 0.80 -16.12 6.87
CA HIS A 197 1.36 -17.38 6.39
C HIS A 197 2.50 -17.93 7.27
N ALA A 198 3.41 -17.06 7.70
CA ALA A 198 4.58 -17.46 8.48
C ALA A 198 4.98 -16.35 9.46
N ALA A 199 5.64 -16.76 10.55
CA ALA A 199 6.21 -15.82 11.50
C ALA A 199 7.15 -14.86 10.76
N PRO A 200 7.12 -13.55 11.09
CA PRO A 200 8.20 -12.68 10.70
C PRO A 200 9.49 -13.32 11.22
N SER A 201 10.42 -13.62 10.32
CA SER A 201 11.72 -14.17 10.72
C SER A 201 12.27 -13.30 11.85
N ALA A 202 12.54 -13.92 13.01
CA ALA A 202 13.31 -13.25 14.05
C ALA A 202 14.60 -12.74 13.37
N PRO A 203 15.04 -11.50 13.63
CA PRO A 203 16.35 -11.09 13.15
C PRO A 203 17.35 -12.14 13.64
N GLY A 204 17.99 -12.85 12.70
CA GLY A 204 19.04 -13.79 13.04
C GLY A 204 20.14 -13.07 13.82
N PRO A 205 21.00 -13.80 14.55
CA PRO A 205 22.21 -13.19 15.10
C PRO A 205 22.89 -12.42 13.98
N ARG A 206 23.11 -11.13 14.24
CA ARG A 206 23.68 -10.14 13.36
C ARG A 206 25.02 -10.68 12.84
N ALA A 207 24.98 -11.41 11.73
CA ALA A 207 26.18 -11.71 10.99
C ALA A 207 26.69 -10.34 10.55
N ALA A 208 27.85 -9.96 11.06
CA ALA A 208 28.66 -8.94 10.44
C ALA A 208 29.00 -9.47 9.04
N VAL A 209 28.07 -9.28 8.11
CA VAL A 209 28.37 -9.40 6.69
C VAL A 209 29.29 -8.22 6.45
N SER A 210 30.59 -8.51 6.41
CA SER A 210 31.56 -7.61 5.79
C SER A 210 30.94 -7.17 4.46
N PRO A 211 30.82 -5.86 4.19
CA PRO A 211 30.20 -5.42 2.96
C PRO A 211 30.97 -6.08 1.82
N ALA A 212 30.28 -6.96 1.07
CA ALA A 212 30.75 -7.29 -0.26
C ALA A 212 30.99 -5.95 -0.96
N PRO A 213 32.13 -5.75 -1.62
CA PRO A 213 32.42 -4.48 -2.27
C PRO A 213 31.23 -4.17 -3.17
N ALA A 214 30.61 -3.01 -2.92
CA ALA A 214 29.59 -2.50 -3.81
C ALA A 214 30.18 -2.58 -5.22
N SER A 215 29.53 -3.37 -6.09
CA SER A 215 29.55 -3.10 -7.53
C SER A 215 29.46 -1.57 -7.65
N GLY A 216 30.46 -0.95 -8.28
CA GLY A 216 30.86 0.45 -8.11
C GLY A 216 29.72 1.49 -8.08
N PRO A 217 30.02 2.74 -7.65
CA PRO A 217 29.00 3.73 -7.33
C PRO A 217 28.01 3.86 -8.50
N TRP A 218 26.74 3.57 -8.22
CA TRP A 218 25.69 3.90 -9.17
C TRP A 218 25.70 5.41 -9.37
N VAL A 219 25.82 5.83 -10.63
CA VAL A 219 25.75 7.22 -11.05
C VAL A 219 24.70 7.30 -12.15
N ALA A 220 23.72 8.18 -11.97
CA ALA A 220 22.70 8.49 -12.96
C ALA A 220 23.35 9.07 -14.24
N ARG A 221 22.61 9.07 -15.36
CA ARG A 221 23.09 9.65 -16.63
C ARG A 221 23.43 11.13 -16.53
N ASP A 222 22.83 11.85 -15.58
CA ASP A 222 23.08 13.27 -15.31
C ASP A 222 24.15 13.50 -14.23
N GLY A 223 24.86 12.46 -13.80
CA GLY A 223 25.95 12.55 -12.83
C GLY A 223 25.54 12.44 -11.36
N ARG A 224 24.25 12.27 -11.05
CA ARG A 224 23.79 12.11 -9.66
C ARG A 224 24.25 10.78 -9.06
N THR A 225 24.76 10.83 -7.84
CA THR A 225 25.06 9.63 -7.02
C THR A 225 23.76 9.01 -6.48
N LEU A 226 23.86 7.77 -5.98
CA LEU A 226 22.69 7.03 -5.50
C LEU A 226 21.99 7.71 -4.32
N ASP A 227 22.74 8.27 -3.37
CA ASP A 227 22.18 9.04 -2.26
C ASP A 227 21.46 10.29 -2.75
N GLN A 228 22.00 10.99 -3.75
CA GLN A 228 21.35 12.16 -4.37
C GLN A 228 20.05 11.79 -5.09
N GLU A 229 20.03 10.67 -5.82
CA GLU A 229 18.82 10.17 -6.49
C GLU A 229 17.74 9.76 -5.48
N LEU A 230 18.13 9.02 -4.43
CA LEU A 230 17.22 8.61 -3.37
C LEU A 230 16.65 9.82 -2.62
N LEU A 231 17.49 10.83 -2.32
CA LEU A 231 17.06 12.09 -1.71
C LEU A 231 16.07 12.84 -2.61
N TYR A 232 16.39 12.98 -3.91
CA TYR A 232 15.52 13.64 -4.89
C TYR A 232 14.13 13.00 -4.93
N ARG A 233 14.06 11.66 -5.01
CA ARG A 233 12.77 10.93 -5.03
C ARG A 233 12.01 11.06 -3.72
N ALA A 234 12.71 11.04 -2.59
CA ALA A 234 12.07 11.23 -1.29
C ALA A 234 11.41 12.62 -1.20
N LEU A 235 12.09 13.65 -1.73
CA LEU A 235 11.52 15.00 -1.83
C LEU A 235 10.33 15.02 -2.79
N GLU A 236 10.42 14.43 -3.97
CA GLU A 236 9.30 14.35 -4.92
C GLU A 236 8.06 13.68 -4.29
N LEU A 237 8.26 12.57 -3.57
CA LEU A 237 7.20 11.90 -2.81
C LEU A 237 6.59 12.82 -1.76
N ALA A 238 7.38 13.61 -1.04
CA ALA A 238 6.90 14.58 -0.06
C ALA A 238 6.10 15.74 -0.70
N HIS A 239 6.44 16.14 -1.93
CA HIS A 239 5.78 17.26 -2.64
C HIS A 239 4.48 16.85 -3.36
N THR A 240 4.40 15.62 -3.85
CA THR A 240 3.29 15.15 -4.73
C THR A 240 2.16 14.42 -3.99
N GLY A 241 2.15 14.47 -2.65
CA GLY A 241 1.07 13.94 -1.81
C GLY A 241 1.46 12.83 -0.82
N GLY A 242 2.74 12.47 -0.73
CA GLY A 242 3.27 11.64 0.35
C GLY A 242 3.47 12.45 1.63
N ARG A 243 3.15 11.88 2.79
CA ARG A 243 3.39 12.56 4.08
C ARG A 243 4.90 12.63 4.32
N ARG A 244 5.42 13.78 4.79
CA ARG A 244 6.86 14.03 5.05
C ARG A 244 7.52 12.91 5.86
N ASN A 245 6.82 12.37 6.87
CA ASN A 245 7.29 11.26 7.70
C ASN A 245 7.40 9.93 6.92
N GLU A 246 6.45 9.66 6.02
CA GLU A 246 6.43 8.44 5.21
C GLU A 246 7.52 8.46 4.15
N SER A 247 7.75 9.61 3.52
CA SER A 247 8.82 9.81 2.54
C SER A 247 10.21 9.78 3.18
N GLY A 248 10.36 10.35 4.39
CA GLY A 248 11.61 10.26 5.16
C GLY A 248 11.91 8.83 5.64
N PHE A 249 10.88 8.09 6.05
CA PHE A 249 11.01 6.67 6.38
C PHE A 249 11.36 5.80 5.15
N TRP A 250 10.76 6.11 4.00
CA TRP A 250 11.13 5.48 2.73
C TRP A 250 12.60 5.69 2.40
N LEU A 251 13.10 6.94 2.47
CA LEU A 251 14.50 7.29 2.22
C LEU A 251 15.45 6.48 3.12
N ALA A 252 15.17 6.43 4.42
CA ALA A 252 15.96 5.66 5.38
C ALA A 252 16.03 4.16 5.03
N CYS A 253 14.91 3.58 4.58
CA CYS A 253 14.90 2.19 4.13
C CYS A 253 15.73 1.99 2.86
N GLN A 254 15.65 2.90 1.89
CA GLN A 254 16.41 2.75 0.63
C GLN A 254 17.92 2.87 0.81
N LEU A 255 18.36 3.78 1.67
CA LEU A 255 19.79 3.94 2.01
C LEU A 255 20.32 2.65 2.67
N ARG A 256 19.57 2.11 3.62
CA ARG A 256 19.91 0.83 4.26
C ARG A 256 19.97 -0.31 3.25
N ASP A 257 18.96 -0.42 2.39
CA ASP A 257 18.87 -1.51 1.39
C ASP A 257 20.00 -1.44 0.36
N ASN A 258 20.59 -0.26 0.15
CA ASN A 258 21.74 -0.05 -0.73
C ASN A 258 23.09 -0.04 0.00
N GLY A 259 23.14 -0.48 1.26
CA GLY A 259 24.39 -0.69 2.00
C GLY A 259 25.03 0.57 2.59
N PHE A 260 24.30 1.69 2.67
CA PHE A 260 24.78 2.86 3.38
C PHE A 260 24.91 2.56 4.88
N ARG A 261 25.96 3.09 5.52
CA ARG A 261 26.07 3.02 6.99
C ARG A 261 25.05 3.96 7.60
N GLU A 262 24.58 3.64 8.80
CA GLU A 262 23.58 4.45 9.52
C GLU A 262 24.00 5.92 9.65
N GLY A 263 25.28 6.18 9.94
CA GLY A 263 25.82 7.54 10.01
C GLY A 263 25.83 8.30 8.67
N ASP A 264 26.09 7.60 7.55
CA ASP A 264 26.04 8.23 6.22
C ASP A 264 24.59 8.53 5.82
N ALA A 265 23.67 7.61 6.15
CA ALA A 265 22.25 7.81 5.93
C ALA A 265 21.65 8.93 6.79
N GLU A 266 22.19 9.13 7.99
CA GLU A 266 21.83 10.27 8.85
C GLU A 266 22.12 11.60 8.16
N GLU A 267 23.28 11.74 7.49
CA GLU A 267 23.63 12.95 6.76
C GLU A 267 22.67 13.23 5.60
N VAL A 268 22.29 12.19 4.84
CA VAL A 268 21.30 12.30 3.76
C VAL A 268 19.93 12.70 4.32
N LEU A 269 19.53 12.16 5.48
CA LEU A 269 18.28 12.53 6.15
C LEU A 269 18.29 13.97 6.67
N ARG A 270 19.44 14.50 7.15
CA ARG A 270 19.56 15.93 7.51
C ARG A 270 19.27 16.83 6.32
N ARG A 271 19.82 16.49 5.15
CA ARG A 271 19.56 17.22 3.88
C ARG A 271 18.11 17.11 3.45
N TYR A 272 17.46 15.96 3.69
CA TYR A 272 16.02 15.80 3.45
C TYR A 272 15.19 16.71 4.35
N VAL A 273 15.44 16.71 5.66
CA VAL A 273 14.74 17.55 6.64
C VAL A 273 14.85 19.04 6.31
N SER A 274 16.01 19.51 5.84
CA SER A 274 16.20 20.92 5.45
C SER A 274 15.49 21.32 4.15
N GLN A 275 15.01 20.36 3.35
CA GLN A 275 14.44 20.60 2.02
C GLN A 275 12.95 20.26 1.92
N VAL A 276 12.36 19.60 2.93
CA VAL A 276 10.91 19.33 2.93
C VAL A 276 10.10 20.59 3.25
N PRO A 277 8.88 20.73 2.70
CA PRO A 277 8.00 21.84 3.02
C PRO A 277 7.71 21.93 4.53
N ALA A 278 7.73 23.13 5.10
CA ALA A 278 7.38 23.38 6.51
C ALA A 278 5.87 23.36 6.79
N THR A 279 5.05 23.06 5.78
CA THR A 279 3.59 23.06 5.85
C THR A 279 3.04 21.64 5.86
N ASN A 280 2.05 21.37 6.70
CA ASN A 280 1.33 20.11 6.73
C ASN A 280 0.28 20.04 5.61
N SER A 281 -0.39 18.90 5.47
CA SER A 281 -1.45 18.68 4.46
C SER A 281 -2.69 19.57 4.61
N LYS A 282 -2.75 20.43 5.63
CA LYS A 282 -3.79 21.45 5.85
C LYS A 282 -3.28 22.88 5.58
N GLY A 283 -2.04 23.03 5.12
CA GLY A 283 -1.41 24.34 4.88
C GLY A 283 -0.92 25.04 6.14
N GLU A 284 -1.01 24.40 7.31
CA GLU A 284 -0.53 24.95 8.57
C GLU A 284 0.96 24.68 8.71
N ARG A 285 1.71 25.63 9.29
CA ARG A 285 3.13 25.44 9.54
C ARG A 285 3.34 24.46 10.68
N GLU A 286 3.99 23.34 10.38
CA GLU A 286 4.37 22.30 11.33
C GLU A 286 5.75 21.81 10.90
N ASP A 287 6.78 22.22 11.63
CA ASP A 287 8.16 21.93 11.27
C ASP A 287 8.44 20.42 11.43
N TYR A 288 8.93 19.78 10.37
CA TYR A 288 9.40 18.39 10.44
C TYR A 288 10.80 18.39 11.05
N THR A 289 10.96 17.78 12.22
CA THR A 289 12.21 17.87 12.97
C THR A 289 13.19 16.77 12.58
N PHE A 290 14.48 17.06 12.78
CA PHE A 290 15.50 16.04 12.59
C PHE A 290 15.36 14.88 13.60
N GLU A 291 14.78 15.12 14.78
CA GLU A 291 14.55 14.08 15.79
C GLU A 291 13.50 13.05 15.35
N GLU A 292 12.43 13.50 14.70
CA GLU A 292 11.43 12.63 14.06
C GLU A 292 12.03 11.82 12.90
N ALA A 293 12.89 12.46 12.08
CA ALA A 293 13.61 11.78 11.01
C ALA A 293 14.58 10.72 11.55
N ARG A 294 15.28 11.02 12.66
CA ARG A 294 16.20 10.09 13.33
C ARG A 294 15.46 8.89 13.93
N HIS A 295 14.25 9.09 14.45
CA HIS A 295 13.42 7.98 14.92
C HIS A 295 13.03 7.03 13.77
N SER A 296 12.67 7.59 12.61
CA SER A 296 12.43 6.83 11.37
C SER A 296 13.68 6.10 10.87
N LEU A 297 14.85 6.74 10.96
CA LEU A 297 16.14 6.12 10.63
C LEU A 297 16.41 4.90 11.51
N GLY A 298 16.32 5.06 12.83
CA GLY A 298 16.52 3.96 13.77
C GLY A 298 15.47 2.86 13.59
N GLN A 299 14.23 3.20 13.23
CA GLN A 299 13.22 2.19 12.86
C GLN A 299 13.59 1.42 11.58
N ALA A 300 14.17 2.07 10.58
CA ALA A 300 14.59 1.42 9.34
C ALA A 300 15.81 0.52 9.56
N TYR A 301 16.85 1.01 10.25
CA TYR A 301 18.12 0.29 10.46
C TYR A 301 18.04 -0.84 11.50
N ARG A 302 16.97 -0.92 12.28
CA ARG A 302 16.66 -2.08 13.14
C ARG A 302 16.23 -3.34 12.37
N ARG A 303 15.96 -3.23 11.07
CA ARG A 303 15.53 -4.34 10.21
C ARG A 303 16.64 -4.69 9.22
N GLU A 304 16.69 -5.94 8.76
CA GLU A 304 17.63 -6.34 7.71
C GLU A 304 17.41 -5.56 6.41
N ALA A 305 18.50 -5.37 5.66
CA ALA A 305 18.47 -4.82 4.32
C ALA A 305 17.60 -5.71 3.44
N ARG A 306 16.65 -5.09 2.72
CA ARG A 306 15.89 -5.76 1.65
C ARG A 306 16.76 -5.78 0.39
N GLU A 307 16.19 -6.29 -0.70
CA GLU A 307 16.80 -6.15 -2.03
C GLU A 307 17.14 -4.69 -2.33
N ALA A 308 18.39 -4.46 -2.75
CA ALA A 308 18.90 -3.14 -3.04
C ALA A 308 18.05 -2.48 -4.11
N TRP A 309 17.51 -1.29 -3.80
CA TRP A 309 16.73 -0.57 -4.77
C TRP A 309 17.60 -0.17 -5.95
N ARG A 310 17.15 -0.60 -7.13
CA ARG A 310 17.62 -0.11 -8.41
C ARG A 310 16.49 0.72 -9.01
N PRO A 311 16.78 1.84 -9.67
CA PRO A 311 15.76 2.53 -10.44
C PRO A 311 15.15 1.51 -11.43
N PRO A 312 13.82 1.52 -11.62
CA PRO A 312 13.21 0.77 -12.72
C PRO A 312 14.00 1.11 -13.99
N ARG A 313 14.39 0.09 -14.79
CA ARG A 313 14.82 0.37 -16.17
C ARG A 313 13.75 1.27 -16.75
N GLU A 314 14.10 2.52 -17.07
CA GLU A 314 13.17 3.44 -17.69
C GLU A 314 12.53 2.68 -18.84
N LYS A 315 11.22 2.43 -18.75
CA LYS A 315 10.48 2.06 -19.95
C LYS A 315 10.72 3.24 -20.89
N PRO A 316 11.25 3.02 -22.11
CA PRO A 316 11.46 4.11 -23.02
C PRO A 316 10.14 4.88 -23.09
N THR A 317 10.21 6.19 -22.83
CA THR A 317 9.11 7.13 -23.05
C THR A 317 8.41 6.72 -24.35
N PRO A 318 7.06 6.64 -24.43
CA PRO A 318 6.41 6.22 -25.67
C PRO A 318 6.85 7.18 -26.79
N GLN A 319 7.82 6.73 -27.57
CA GLN A 319 8.36 7.49 -28.69
C GLN A 319 7.29 7.47 -29.75
N THR A 320 6.83 8.66 -30.15
CA THR A 320 5.97 8.80 -31.32
C THR A 320 6.65 8.16 -32.54
N PRO A 321 5.91 7.72 -33.57
CA PRO A 321 6.52 7.07 -34.74
C PRO A 321 7.65 7.89 -35.38
N LEU A 322 7.56 9.23 -35.35
CA LEU A 322 8.58 10.11 -35.89
C LEU A 322 9.82 10.22 -34.98
N GLU A 323 9.65 10.21 -33.66
CA GLU A 323 10.77 10.16 -32.71
C GLU A 323 11.52 8.83 -32.80
N ARG A 324 10.79 7.72 -32.97
CA ARG A 324 11.39 6.40 -33.22
C ARG A 324 12.22 6.40 -34.50
N LEU A 325 11.70 7.02 -35.56
CA LEU A 325 12.43 7.15 -36.83
C LEU A 325 13.70 8.00 -36.65
N GLN A 326 13.60 9.15 -35.99
CA GLN A 326 14.75 10.03 -35.74
C GLN A 326 15.86 9.32 -34.96
N HIS A 327 15.48 8.52 -33.95
CA HIS A 327 16.44 7.77 -33.16
C HIS A 327 17.11 6.63 -33.95
N ALA A 328 16.35 5.92 -34.78
CA ALA A 328 16.86 4.83 -35.59
C ALA A 328 17.65 5.31 -36.82
N TRP A 329 17.43 6.54 -37.29
CA TRP A 329 17.96 7.07 -38.56
C TRP A 329 19.46 6.86 -38.79
N PRO A 330 20.35 7.07 -37.81
CA PRO A 330 21.79 6.86 -37.99
C PRO A 330 22.14 5.40 -38.30
N HIS A 331 21.30 4.46 -37.87
CA HIS A 331 21.51 3.02 -37.98
C HIS A 331 20.81 2.38 -39.19
N LEU A 332 20.02 3.16 -39.94
CA LEU A 332 19.36 2.68 -41.15
C LEU A 332 20.32 2.68 -42.34
N THR A 333 20.26 1.60 -43.13
CA THR A 333 20.85 1.54 -44.47
C THR A 333 20.15 2.52 -45.43
N PRO A 334 20.78 2.93 -46.54
CA PRO A 334 20.15 3.79 -47.54
C PRO A 334 18.78 3.26 -48.03
N GLU A 335 18.66 1.95 -48.24
CA GLU A 335 17.43 1.30 -48.69
C GLU A 335 16.33 1.40 -47.63
N GLN A 336 16.67 1.18 -46.36
CA GLN A 336 15.73 1.32 -45.23
C GLN A 336 15.30 2.77 -45.01
N ARG A 337 16.20 3.74 -45.25
CA ARG A 337 15.85 5.17 -45.22
C ARG A 337 14.86 5.53 -46.31
N ALA A 338 15.06 5.02 -47.53
CA ALA A 338 14.13 5.22 -48.65
C ALA A 338 12.76 4.57 -48.39
N GLU A 339 12.73 3.39 -47.78
CA GLU A 339 11.49 2.71 -47.39
C GLU A 339 10.75 3.46 -46.26
N ALA A 340 11.46 3.89 -45.22
CA ALA A 340 10.89 4.71 -44.15
C ALA A 340 10.35 6.04 -44.69
N ALA A 341 11.06 6.69 -45.62
CA ALA A 341 10.61 7.91 -46.27
C ALA A 341 9.31 7.72 -47.06
N ARG A 342 9.17 6.61 -47.79
CA ARG A 342 7.91 6.25 -48.47
C ARG A 342 6.77 6.02 -47.48
N CYS A 343 7.04 5.36 -46.36
CA CYS A 343 6.02 5.12 -45.32
C CYS A 343 5.53 6.43 -44.65
N VAL A 344 6.44 7.38 -44.42
CA VAL A 344 6.11 8.71 -43.88
C VAL A 344 5.30 9.52 -44.91
N ALA A 345 5.72 9.51 -46.17
CA ALA A 345 4.97 10.15 -47.26
C ALA A 345 3.56 9.55 -47.44
N GLY A 346 3.40 8.25 -47.13
CA GLY A 346 2.12 7.55 -47.17
C GLY A 346 1.18 7.83 -45.99
N ALA A 347 1.63 8.54 -44.95
CA ALA A 347 0.78 9.01 -43.86
C ALA A 347 -0.28 10.03 -44.34
N ARG A 348 -1.25 10.36 -43.49
CA ARG A 348 -2.33 11.31 -43.80
C ARG A 348 -2.32 12.51 -42.85
N GLY A 349 -2.77 13.65 -43.35
CA GLY A 349 -2.96 14.88 -42.58
C GLY A 349 -1.67 15.39 -41.94
N GLN A 350 -1.82 16.03 -40.79
CA GLN A 350 -0.73 16.73 -40.09
C GLN A 350 0.51 15.87 -39.80
N LEU A 351 0.33 14.56 -39.59
CA LEU A 351 1.45 13.62 -39.35
C LEU A 351 2.32 13.42 -40.59
N ARG A 352 1.75 13.50 -41.79
CA ARG A 352 2.49 13.47 -43.06
C ARG A 352 3.40 14.69 -43.15
N ASP A 353 2.83 15.88 -42.97
CA ASP A 353 3.55 17.14 -43.13
C ASP A 353 4.69 17.27 -42.11
N GLN A 354 4.42 16.92 -40.85
CA GLN A 354 5.44 16.86 -39.80
C GLN A 354 6.53 15.84 -40.12
N GLY A 355 6.16 14.66 -40.63
CA GLY A 355 7.10 13.62 -41.00
C GLY A 355 8.02 14.01 -42.17
N LEU A 356 7.50 14.67 -43.20
CA LEU A 356 8.30 15.17 -44.32
C LEU A 356 9.32 16.22 -43.85
N GLN A 357 8.94 17.11 -42.94
CA GLN A 357 9.87 18.07 -42.31
C GLN A 357 10.94 17.38 -41.45
N VAL A 358 10.59 16.26 -40.80
CA VAL A 358 11.55 15.44 -40.05
C VAL A 358 12.55 14.78 -40.99
N LEU A 359 12.11 14.18 -42.10
CA LEU A 359 13.00 13.57 -43.09
C LEU A 359 13.97 14.56 -43.71
N ALA A 360 13.51 15.77 -44.03
CA ALA A 360 14.36 16.84 -44.55
C ALA A 360 15.46 17.23 -43.54
N ARG A 361 15.11 17.34 -42.25
CA ARG A 361 16.08 17.61 -41.17
C ARG A 361 17.07 16.47 -40.95
N LEU A 362 16.65 15.23 -41.21
CA LEU A 362 17.49 14.04 -41.13
C LEU A 362 18.38 13.85 -42.38
N GLY A 363 18.33 14.78 -43.35
CA GLY A 363 19.18 14.76 -44.54
C GLY A 363 18.73 13.76 -45.61
N MET A 364 17.46 13.35 -45.62
CA MET A 364 16.93 12.53 -46.70
C MET A 364 16.89 13.35 -48.01
N PRO A 365 17.50 12.88 -49.11
CA PRO A 365 17.39 13.56 -50.40
C PRO A 365 15.99 13.39 -50.98
N ASP A 366 15.60 14.34 -51.84
CA ASP A 366 14.43 14.24 -52.72
C ASP A 366 13.09 13.95 -52.02
N VAL A 367 12.93 14.39 -50.76
CA VAL A 367 11.72 14.17 -49.94
C VAL A 367 10.43 14.57 -50.66
N GLN A 368 10.46 15.68 -51.40
CA GLN A 368 9.29 16.17 -52.16
C GLN A 368 8.97 15.28 -53.36
N GLN A 369 10.00 14.73 -54.03
CA GLN A 369 9.81 13.80 -55.15
C GLN A 369 9.25 12.46 -54.66
N ILE A 370 9.73 11.96 -53.51
CA ILE A 370 9.18 10.76 -52.85
C ILE A 370 7.72 10.97 -52.47
N ALA A 371 7.38 12.14 -51.92
CA ALA A 371 5.99 12.48 -51.58
C ALA A 371 5.08 12.54 -52.81
N ALA A 372 5.55 13.13 -53.91
CA ALA A 372 4.82 13.22 -55.17
C ALA A 372 4.59 11.84 -55.80
N GLN A 373 5.61 10.98 -55.79
CA GLN A 373 5.48 9.61 -56.30
C GLN A 373 4.44 8.81 -55.50
N VAL A 374 4.47 8.92 -54.17
CA VAL A 374 3.48 8.27 -53.30
C VAL A 374 2.05 8.76 -53.55
N ASP A 375 1.86 10.04 -53.87
CA ASP A 375 0.55 10.56 -54.23
C ASP A 375 0.07 10.05 -55.59
N LEU A 376 0.97 9.89 -56.56
CA LEU A 376 0.68 9.27 -57.85
C LEU A 376 0.26 7.80 -57.69
N ASP A 377 1.02 7.03 -56.91
CA ASP A 377 0.72 5.62 -56.62
C ASP A 377 -0.68 5.48 -55.99
N ARG A 378 -1.03 6.41 -55.08
CA ARG A 378 -2.35 6.47 -54.45
C ARG A 378 -3.46 6.80 -55.44
N GLN A 379 -3.23 7.75 -56.36
CA GLN A 379 -4.20 8.12 -57.40
C GLN A 379 -4.42 6.97 -58.40
N GLN A 380 -3.40 6.16 -58.64
CA GLN A 380 -3.46 4.97 -59.48
C GLN A 380 -4.06 3.75 -58.75
N GLY A 381 -4.51 3.90 -57.50
CA GLY A 381 -5.13 2.83 -56.71
C GLY A 381 -4.14 1.82 -56.14
N GLN A 382 -2.84 2.11 -56.16
CA GLN A 382 -1.83 1.22 -55.59
C GLN A 382 -1.79 1.33 -54.05
N ALA A 383 -1.37 0.25 -53.39
CA ALA A 383 -1.23 0.21 -51.96
C ALA A 383 -0.01 1.03 -51.51
N VAL A 384 -0.25 2.05 -50.67
CA VAL A 384 0.82 2.90 -50.13
C VAL A 384 1.08 2.56 -48.67
N PRO A 385 2.34 2.28 -48.27
CA PRO A 385 2.67 1.98 -46.89
C PRO A 385 2.54 3.23 -46.01
N GLY A 386 2.03 3.07 -44.79
CA GLY A 386 1.88 4.16 -43.81
C GLY A 386 2.78 3.98 -42.59
N LEU A 387 2.57 4.82 -41.56
CA LEU A 387 3.39 4.81 -40.33
C LEU A 387 3.43 3.44 -39.63
N ASN A 388 2.38 2.62 -39.71
CA ASN A 388 2.41 1.27 -39.13
C ASN A 388 3.40 0.33 -39.85
N ALA A 389 3.59 0.48 -41.16
CA ALA A 389 4.59 -0.28 -41.91
C ALA A 389 6.01 0.19 -41.55
N MET A 390 6.19 1.50 -41.38
CA MET A 390 7.44 2.07 -40.85
C MET A 390 7.79 1.51 -39.48
N LEU A 391 6.84 1.45 -38.55
CA LEU A 391 7.09 0.90 -37.22
C LEU A 391 7.53 -0.57 -37.27
N LYS A 392 6.93 -1.39 -38.14
CA LYS A 392 7.35 -2.78 -38.34
C LYS A 392 8.78 -2.89 -38.88
N LEU A 393 9.16 -2.02 -39.82
CA LEU A 393 10.54 -1.93 -40.33
C LEU A 393 11.52 -1.59 -39.20
N LEU A 394 11.16 -0.65 -38.33
CA LEU A 394 11.99 -0.26 -37.18
C LEU A 394 12.08 -1.36 -36.10
N ASP A 395 10.99 -2.10 -35.87
CA ASP A 395 10.96 -3.20 -34.90
C ASP A 395 11.87 -4.37 -35.33
N GLN A 396 11.98 -4.64 -36.64
CA GLN A 396 12.87 -5.68 -37.18
C GLN A 396 14.36 -5.36 -36.95
N LEU A 397 14.73 -4.08 -36.92
CA LEU A 397 16.10 -3.64 -36.63
C LEU A 397 16.49 -3.84 -35.16
N THR A 398 15.55 -3.64 -34.23
CA THR A 398 15.78 -3.91 -32.80
C THR A 398 16.01 -5.38 -32.48
N LEU A 399 15.50 -6.30 -33.31
CA LEU A 399 15.70 -7.75 -33.14
C LEU A 399 17.01 -8.26 -33.77
N ALA A 400 17.55 -7.56 -34.76
CA ALA A 400 18.80 -7.93 -35.44
C ALA A 400 20.06 -7.47 -34.69
N GLY A 401 19.92 -6.65 -33.64
CA GLY A 401 21.01 -6.13 -32.82
C GLY A 401 20.99 -6.57 -31.35
N ALA A 402 20.24 -7.64 -31.02
CA ALA A 402 20.17 -8.25 -29.69
C ALA A 402 20.88 -9.59 -29.62
#